data_AF-A0A6I3M7I6-F1
#
_entry.id   AF-A0A6I3M7I6-F1
#
_cell.length_a   1.000
_cell.length_b   1.000
_cell.length_c   1.000
_cell.angle_alpha   90.00
_cell.angle_beta   90.00
_cell.angle_gamma   90.00
#
_symmetry.space_group_name_H-M   'P 1'
#
loop_
_entity.id
_entity.type
_entity.pdbx_description
1 polymer ?
#
loop_
_entity_poly.entity_id
_entity_poly.type
_entity_poly.pdbx_seq_one_letter_code
_entity_poly.pdbx_strand_id
1 'polypeptide(L)'
;MSFDLTYRLLFEVTVLHNYFLNNGEETFESMPDAAKENMLQKFSTDAFTTITPTFETNKVLKNYKMVFKKNKAGFCVYIKVTETDETDPFIKIPAALNLKFRININDYQFENYTNLDFAFNQIYLFSNVKPSTEPASFEYLPKINDNKLISNQYLVSEKTTTDLISTFQPSEKQGSFGIISLTMKGDNNSADIITNLGKMISPNFKIHFDNRKTLWKYINRKTATEIKTNKTKPLARFGFVEVDPLTDFTPPQPVNSHYANPSVKSITKINDDYYSEIFI
;
A
#
# COMPACT_ATOMS: atom_id res chain seq x y z
N MET A 1 -23.45 8.60 38.29
CA MET A 1 -23.81 8.04 36.97
C MET A 1 -22.52 7.86 36.19
N SER A 2 -22.13 6.62 35.90
CA SER A 2 -21.03 6.32 34.99
C SER A 2 -21.60 6.35 33.59
N PHE A 3 -21.22 7.34 32.78
CA PHE A 3 -21.47 7.29 31.34
C PHE A 3 -20.38 6.39 30.77
N ASP A 4 -20.73 5.16 30.40
CA ASP A 4 -19.78 4.28 29.75
C ASP A 4 -19.52 4.82 28.33
N LEU A 5 -18.33 5.39 28.15
CA LEU A 5 -17.92 5.95 26.86
C LEU A 5 -17.65 4.82 25.87
N THR A 6 -18.67 4.45 25.11
CA THR A 6 -18.56 3.43 24.06
C THR A 6 -17.97 4.03 22.78
N TYR A 7 -16.84 3.48 22.36
CA TYR A 7 -16.22 3.75 21.06
C TYR A 7 -16.40 2.55 20.14
N ARG A 8 -16.69 2.82 18.87
CA ARG A 8 -16.87 1.81 17.83
C ARG A 8 -16.09 2.19 16.58
N LEU A 9 -15.78 1.18 15.77
CA LEU A 9 -14.98 1.35 14.56
C LEU A 9 -15.80 2.17 13.54
N LEU A 10 -15.21 3.21 12.98
CA LEU A 10 -15.81 3.99 11.89
C LEU A 10 -15.37 3.45 10.53
N PHE A 11 -14.08 3.19 10.37
CA PHE A 11 -13.50 2.47 9.24
C PHE A 11 -12.08 2.01 9.57
N GLU A 12 -11.57 1.10 8.75
CA GLU A 12 -10.20 0.60 8.79
C GLU A 12 -9.54 0.74 7.41
N VAL A 13 -8.23 0.99 7.39
CA VAL A 13 -7.41 0.89 6.19
C VAL A 13 -6.26 -0.05 6.48
N THR A 14 -6.24 -1.15 5.74
CA THR A 14 -5.20 -2.17 5.77
C THR A 14 -4.22 -1.95 4.61
N VAL A 15 -2.93 -1.92 4.90
CA VAL A 15 -1.83 -1.75 3.95
C VAL A 15 -0.96 -3.00 3.97
N LEU A 16 -0.85 -3.65 2.82
CA LEU A 16 -0.12 -4.90 2.63
C LEU A 16 0.93 -4.74 1.52
N HIS A 17 1.97 -5.56 1.56
CA HIS A 17 2.97 -5.56 0.50
C HIS A 17 3.57 -6.94 0.29
N ASN A 18 3.44 -7.46 -0.93
CA ASN A 18 3.90 -8.78 -1.34
C ASN A 18 5.40 -9.02 -1.12
N TYR A 19 6.26 -7.99 -1.13
CA TYR A 19 7.68 -8.17 -0.88
C TYR A 19 7.95 -8.75 0.51
N PHE A 20 7.16 -8.35 1.51
CA PHE A 20 7.26 -8.82 2.89
C PHE A 20 6.37 -10.04 3.19
N LEU A 21 5.36 -10.30 2.36
CA LEU A 21 4.34 -11.31 2.62
C LEU A 21 4.52 -12.60 1.80
N ASN A 22 5.10 -12.52 0.61
CA ASN A 22 5.39 -13.68 -0.22
C ASN A 22 6.55 -14.51 0.37
N ASN A 23 6.57 -15.79 0.03
CA ASN A 23 7.60 -16.74 0.42
C ASN A 23 8.24 -17.33 -0.84
N GLY A 24 9.26 -16.66 -1.37
CA GLY A 24 9.85 -16.99 -2.66
C GLY A 24 8.86 -16.79 -3.80
N GLU A 25 8.57 -17.85 -4.54
CA GLU A 25 7.57 -17.85 -5.63
C GLU A 25 6.12 -18.06 -5.13
N GLU A 26 5.95 -18.53 -3.89
CA GLU A 26 4.62 -18.70 -3.29
C GLU A 26 4.04 -17.32 -2.91
N THR A 27 2.89 -16.99 -3.49
CA THR A 27 2.24 -15.70 -3.25
C THR A 27 1.43 -15.73 -1.97
N PHE A 28 1.36 -14.59 -1.27
CA PHE A 28 0.59 -14.46 -0.04
C PHE A 28 -0.87 -14.89 -0.22
N GLU A 29 -1.47 -14.65 -1.39
CA GLU A 29 -2.86 -15.02 -1.66
C GLU A 29 -3.08 -16.53 -1.79
N SER A 30 -2.12 -17.25 -2.38
CA SER A 30 -2.21 -18.71 -2.55
C SER A 30 -1.88 -19.48 -1.27
N MET A 31 -1.28 -18.84 -0.27
CA MET A 31 -0.94 -19.49 0.99
C MET A 31 -2.19 -19.95 1.77
N PRO A 32 -2.11 -21.07 2.52
CA PRO A 32 -3.12 -21.45 3.49
C PRO A 32 -3.29 -20.40 4.61
N ASP A 33 -4.47 -20.33 5.22
CA ASP A 33 -4.80 -19.29 6.21
C ASP A 33 -3.84 -19.28 7.41
N ALA A 34 -3.46 -20.46 7.92
CA ALA A 34 -2.46 -20.56 9.00
C ALA A 34 -1.09 -19.98 8.62
N ALA A 35 -0.66 -20.14 7.35
CA ALA A 35 0.59 -19.56 6.86
C ALA A 35 0.45 -18.03 6.67
N LYS A 36 -0.70 -17.56 6.18
CA LYS A 36 -1.01 -16.13 6.08
C LYS A 36 -0.95 -15.43 7.44
N GLU A 37 -1.57 -16.03 8.45
CA GLU A 37 -1.54 -15.51 9.83
C GLU A 37 -0.09 -15.40 10.35
N ASN A 38 0.74 -16.42 10.12
CA ASN A 38 2.16 -16.40 10.50
C ASN A 38 2.95 -15.28 9.80
N MET A 39 2.67 -15.00 8.52
CA MET A 39 3.28 -13.89 7.80
C MET A 39 2.81 -12.53 8.32
N LEU A 40 1.50 -12.39 8.58
CA LEU A 40 0.91 -11.17 9.14
C LEU A 40 1.43 -10.85 10.56
N GLN A 41 1.75 -11.86 11.37
CA GLN A 41 2.34 -11.64 12.70
C GLN A 41 3.71 -10.95 12.63
N LYS A 42 4.52 -11.28 11.61
CA LYS A 42 5.86 -10.72 11.35
C LYS A 42 5.82 -9.44 10.54
N PHE A 43 4.70 -9.16 9.87
CA PHE A 43 4.51 -7.99 9.03
C PHE A 43 4.32 -6.72 9.86
N SER A 44 4.91 -5.62 9.40
CA SER A 44 4.67 -4.28 9.93
C SER A 44 4.84 -3.24 8.83
N THR A 45 3.87 -2.34 8.69
CA THR A 45 3.93 -1.21 7.75
C THR A 45 5.01 -0.22 8.12
N ASP A 46 5.33 -0.10 9.43
CA ASP A 46 6.35 0.83 9.92
C ASP A 46 7.75 0.50 9.38
N ALA A 47 7.95 -0.72 8.85
CA ALA A 47 9.19 -1.12 8.20
C ALA A 47 9.48 -0.34 6.90
N PHE A 48 8.44 0.17 6.22
CA PHE A 48 8.61 0.85 4.92
C PHE A 48 7.83 2.16 4.77
N THR A 49 6.75 2.36 5.53
CA THR A 49 5.89 3.54 5.41
C THR A 49 5.40 4.06 6.75
N THR A 50 4.99 5.33 6.77
CA THR A 50 4.30 5.96 7.88
C THR A 50 3.06 6.66 7.38
N ILE A 51 1.92 6.33 8.01
CA ILE A 51 0.63 6.95 7.73
C ILE A 51 0.29 7.92 8.85
N THR A 52 -0.05 9.16 8.52
CA THR A 52 -0.44 10.18 9.51
C THR A 52 -1.63 11.01 9.05
N PRO A 53 -2.62 11.28 9.93
CA PRO A 53 -3.67 12.24 9.62
C PRO A 53 -3.07 13.63 9.36
N THR A 54 -3.63 14.35 8.39
CA THR A 54 -3.24 15.74 8.14
C THR A 54 -3.64 16.65 9.32
N PHE A 55 -3.09 17.86 9.37
CA PHE A 55 -3.41 18.84 10.40
C PHE A 55 -4.92 19.15 10.46
N GLU A 56 -5.55 19.37 9.31
CA GLU A 56 -7.00 19.58 9.23
C GLU A 56 -7.78 18.34 9.66
N THR A 57 -7.35 17.14 9.25
CA THR A 57 -7.97 15.88 9.69
C THR A 57 -7.86 15.72 11.20
N ASN A 58 -6.73 16.05 11.81
CA ASN A 58 -6.57 16.00 13.27
C ASN A 58 -7.54 16.92 14.01
N LYS A 59 -7.84 18.12 13.47
CA LYS A 59 -8.87 19.00 14.04
C LYS A 59 -10.25 18.36 13.94
N VAL A 60 -10.58 17.83 12.76
CA VAL A 60 -11.86 17.15 12.51
C VAL A 60 -12.03 15.96 13.46
N LEU A 61 -11.01 15.11 13.59
CA LEU A 61 -11.05 13.95 14.49
C LEU A 61 -11.38 14.39 15.92
N LYS A 62 -10.74 15.45 16.44
CA LYS A 62 -11.02 15.99 17.78
C LYS A 62 -12.45 16.53 17.91
N ASN A 63 -12.92 17.27 16.91
CA ASN A 63 -14.25 17.90 16.92
C ASN A 63 -15.38 16.86 16.94
N TYR A 64 -15.22 15.75 16.21
CA TYR A 64 -16.21 14.67 16.14
C TYR A 64 -15.96 13.54 17.16
N LYS A 65 -15.07 13.73 18.14
CA LYS A 65 -14.69 12.71 19.13
C LYS A 65 -14.24 11.40 18.48
N MET A 66 -13.53 11.50 17.37
CA MET A 66 -12.90 10.36 16.70
C MET A 66 -11.48 10.14 17.23
N VAL A 67 -11.04 8.88 17.22
CA VAL A 67 -9.72 8.45 17.67
C VAL A 67 -9.04 7.70 16.54
N PHE A 68 -7.92 8.23 16.07
CA PHE A 68 -7.03 7.56 15.13
C PHE A 68 -6.09 6.63 15.90
N LYS A 69 -6.04 5.35 15.50
CA LYS A 69 -5.17 4.34 16.10
C LYS A 69 -4.45 3.57 15.00
N LYS A 70 -3.12 3.57 15.05
CA LYS A 70 -2.30 2.72 14.17
C LYS A 70 -2.34 1.27 14.62
N ASN A 71 -2.25 0.37 13.66
CA ASN A 71 -2.02 -1.05 13.89
C ASN A 71 -0.80 -1.51 13.05
N LYS A 72 -0.37 -2.77 13.18
CA LYS A 72 0.80 -3.28 12.45
C LYS A 72 0.63 -3.22 10.92
N ALA A 73 -0.59 -3.30 10.43
CA ALA A 73 -0.91 -3.41 9.02
C ALA A 73 -1.62 -2.15 8.49
N GLY A 74 -1.49 -0.98 9.12
CA GLY A 74 -2.24 0.22 8.74
C GLY A 74 -2.84 0.97 9.94
N PHE A 75 -4.14 1.30 9.86
CA PHE A 75 -4.80 2.07 10.92
C PHE A 75 -6.32 1.91 10.95
N CYS A 76 -6.89 2.26 12.10
CA CYS A 76 -8.32 2.32 12.34
C CYS A 76 -8.70 3.73 12.83
N VAL A 77 -9.90 4.17 12.48
CA VAL A 77 -10.54 5.34 13.10
C VAL A 77 -11.75 4.87 13.89
N TYR A 78 -11.79 5.19 15.17
CA TYR A 78 -12.92 4.93 16.05
C TYR A 78 -13.69 6.23 16.27
N ILE A 79 -14.98 6.12 16.58
CA ILE A 79 -15.81 7.26 16.96
C ILE A 79 -16.65 6.91 18.18
N LYS A 80 -16.94 7.93 18.99
CA LYS A 80 -17.88 7.82 20.11
C LYS A 80 -19.30 7.64 19.58
N VAL A 81 -20.04 6.68 20.15
CA VAL A 81 -21.43 6.37 19.77
C VAL A 81 -22.42 6.68 20.89
N THR A 82 -23.70 6.65 20.57
CA THR A 82 -24.77 6.76 21.56
C THR A 82 -24.89 5.46 22.38
N GLU A 83 -25.40 5.55 23.61
CA GLU A 83 -25.63 4.36 24.45
C GLU A 83 -26.81 3.51 23.95
N THR A 84 -27.75 4.14 23.23
CA THR A 84 -28.95 3.49 22.69
C THR A 84 -28.69 2.73 21.40
N ASP A 85 -27.76 3.19 20.57
CA ASP A 85 -27.42 2.59 19.29
C ASP A 85 -25.93 2.72 19.02
N GLU A 86 -25.24 1.57 19.02
CA GLU A 86 -23.81 1.48 18.79
C GLU A 86 -23.38 1.77 17.34
N THR A 87 -24.35 1.91 16.43
CA THR A 87 -24.11 2.32 15.04
C THR A 87 -24.32 3.82 14.83
N ASP A 88 -24.88 4.53 15.81
CA ASP A 88 -25.19 5.95 15.72
C ASP A 88 -24.09 6.80 16.39
N PRO A 89 -23.37 7.64 15.63
CA PRO A 89 -22.36 8.53 16.18
C PRO A 89 -22.93 9.52 17.19
N PHE A 90 -22.22 9.73 18.30
CA PHE A 90 -22.61 10.70 19.34
C PHE A 90 -22.71 12.14 18.80
N ILE A 91 -21.89 12.48 17.79
CA ILE A 91 -21.98 13.72 17.03
C ILE A 91 -22.29 13.33 15.58
N LYS A 92 -23.41 13.81 15.06
CA LYS A 92 -23.83 13.53 13.68
C LYS A 92 -22.75 13.95 12.69
N ILE A 93 -22.32 13.00 11.86
CA ILE A 93 -21.26 13.22 10.88
C ILE A 93 -21.87 13.69 9.55
N PRO A 94 -21.37 14.79 8.96
CA PRO A 94 -21.79 15.20 7.62
C PRO A 94 -21.38 14.18 6.55
N ALA A 95 -22.27 13.90 5.59
CA ALA A 95 -21.98 13.03 4.45
C ALA A 95 -20.77 13.47 3.62
N ALA A 96 -20.56 14.79 3.50
CA ALA A 96 -19.45 15.39 2.77
C ALA A 96 -18.15 15.52 3.60
N LEU A 97 -18.13 15.05 4.86
CA LEU A 97 -16.93 15.12 5.68
C LEU A 97 -15.83 14.26 5.03
N ASN A 98 -14.69 14.87 4.75
CA ASN A 98 -13.54 14.23 4.13
C ASN A 98 -12.37 14.20 5.12
N LEU A 99 -11.79 13.01 5.30
CA LEU A 99 -10.62 12.78 6.14
C LEU A 99 -9.43 12.41 5.25
N LYS A 100 -8.32 13.13 5.43
CA LYS A 100 -7.10 12.96 4.64
C LYS A 100 -5.95 12.46 5.50
N PHE A 101 -5.28 11.43 5.02
CA PHE A 101 -4.11 10.84 5.65
C PHE A 101 -2.96 10.84 4.65
N ARG A 102 -1.77 11.23 5.09
CA ARG A 102 -0.56 11.22 4.29
C ARG A 102 0.16 9.90 4.46
N ILE A 103 0.71 9.41 3.36
CA ILE A 103 1.58 8.25 3.31
C ILE A 103 2.98 8.74 2.95
N ASN A 104 3.91 8.54 3.88
CA ASN A 104 5.32 8.81 3.67
C ASN A 104 6.08 7.49 3.58
N ILE A 105 7.06 7.40 2.69
CA ILE A 105 7.94 6.25 2.58
C ILE A 105 9.18 6.54 3.41
N ASN A 106 9.51 5.61 4.30
CA ASN A 106 10.66 5.74 5.20
C ASN A 106 11.83 4.83 4.77
N ASP A 107 11.57 3.85 3.92
CA ASP A 107 12.58 2.95 3.38
C ASP A 107 13.09 3.46 2.03
N TYR A 108 14.36 3.83 1.99
CA TYR A 108 15.02 4.32 0.76
C TYR A 108 15.08 3.25 -0.35
N GLN A 109 14.85 1.98 -0.04
CA GLN A 109 14.83 0.88 -1.00
C GLN A 109 13.43 0.57 -1.51
N PHE A 110 12.40 1.29 -1.07
CA PHE A 110 11.01 1.01 -1.43
C PHE A 110 10.80 0.95 -2.95
N GLU A 111 11.41 1.85 -3.71
CA GLU A 111 11.29 1.89 -5.18
C GLU A 111 11.86 0.62 -5.85
N ASN A 112 12.85 0.00 -5.21
CA ASN A 112 13.56 -1.16 -5.73
C ASN A 112 12.68 -2.42 -5.66
N TYR A 113 11.90 -2.59 -4.59
CA TYR A 113 11.09 -3.81 -4.41
C TYR A 113 9.59 -3.64 -4.66
N THR A 114 9.11 -2.42 -4.88
CA THR A 114 7.69 -2.15 -5.15
C THR A 114 7.43 -2.10 -6.65
N ASN A 115 6.39 -2.77 -7.13
CA ASN A 115 6.00 -2.75 -8.55
C ASN A 115 5.18 -1.50 -8.91
N LEU A 116 5.78 -0.32 -8.75
CA LEU A 116 5.18 0.98 -9.05
C LEU A 116 6.18 1.88 -9.79
N ASP A 117 5.63 2.86 -10.49
CA ASP A 117 6.39 3.97 -11.08
C ASP A 117 6.48 5.13 -10.08
N PHE A 118 7.64 5.78 -10.04
CA PHE A 118 7.90 6.91 -9.15
C PHE A 118 8.08 8.16 -9.99
N ALA A 119 7.16 9.11 -9.83
CA ALA A 119 7.15 10.37 -10.55
C ALA A 119 7.33 11.53 -9.57
N PHE A 120 8.26 12.44 -9.85
CA PHE A 120 8.63 13.51 -8.91
C PHE A 120 7.51 14.52 -8.63
N ASN A 121 6.60 14.73 -9.58
CA ASN A 121 5.54 15.76 -9.50
C ASN A 121 4.13 15.19 -9.31
N GLN A 122 4.02 13.88 -9.09
CA GLN A 122 2.74 13.20 -8.95
C GLN A 122 2.74 12.37 -7.67
N ILE A 123 1.55 12.13 -7.13
CA ILE A 123 1.36 11.32 -5.93
C ILE A 123 0.36 10.21 -6.21
N TYR A 124 0.40 9.17 -5.38
CA TYR A 124 -0.63 8.16 -5.35
C TYR A 124 -1.85 8.65 -4.55
N LEU A 125 -3.05 8.59 -5.14
CA LEU A 125 -4.29 8.92 -4.45
C LEU A 125 -5.12 7.66 -4.21
N PHE A 126 -5.42 7.41 -2.94
CA PHE A 126 -6.31 6.34 -2.49
C PHE A 126 -7.61 6.95 -2.00
N SER A 127 -8.65 6.95 -2.83
CA SER A 127 -9.89 7.67 -2.53
C SER A 127 -11.14 6.85 -2.84
N ASN A 128 -12.21 7.10 -2.09
CA ASN A 128 -13.56 6.61 -2.39
C ASN A 128 -14.43 7.62 -3.17
N VAL A 129 -13.86 8.77 -3.50
CA VAL A 129 -14.44 9.81 -4.36
C VAL A 129 -13.43 10.19 -5.44
N LYS A 130 -13.87 10.24 -6.68
CA LYS A 130 -13.07 10.60 -7.83
C LYS A 130 -12.88 12.12 -7.90
N PRO A 131 -11.64 12.64 -7.97
CA PRO A 131 -11.43 14.05 -8.26
C PRO A 131 -12.01 14.46 -9.61
N SER A 132 -12.52 15.68 -9.73
CA SER A 132 -13.10 16.21 -10.98
C SER A 132 -12.08 16.33 -12.11
N THR A 133 -10.80 16.47 -11.75
CA THR A 133 -9.64 16.55 -12.65
C THR A 133 -9.18 15.21 -13.21
N GLU A 134 -9.65 14.09 -12.65
CA GLU A 134 -9.25 12.74 -13.05
C GLU A 134 -10.23 12.11 -14.05
N PRO A 135 -9.72 11.29 -15.00
CA PRO A 135 -10.52 10.65 -16.03
C PRO A 135 -11.52 9.64 -15.44
N ALA A 136 -12.47 9.19 -16.26
CA ALA A 136 -13.44 8.16 -15.86
C ALA A 136 -12.80 6.81 -15.47
N SER A 137 -11.55 6.56 -15.89
CA SER A 137 -10.76 5.39 -15.53
C SER A 137 -10.12 5.46 -14.14
N PHE A 138 -10.44 6.48 -13.34
CA PHE A 138 -9.93 6.59 -11.97
C PHE A 138 -10.33 5.37 -11.14
N GLU A 139 -9.35 4.80 -10.44
CA GLU A 139 -9.55 3.62 -9.62
C GLU A 139 -9.82 4.00 -8.16
N TYR A 140 -10.95 3.53 -7.64
CA TYR A 140 -11.31 3.73 -6.25
C TYR A 140 -10.48 2.83 -5.33
N LEU A 141 -10.38 3.24 -4.06
CA LEU A 141 -9.73 2.45 -3.03
C LEU A 141 -10.44 1.10 -2.85
N PRO A 142 -9.75 -0.03 -3.04
CA PRO A 142 -10.34 -1.36 -2.88
C PRO A 142 -10.73 -1.66 -1.43
N LYS A 143 -11.61 -2.64 -1.25
CA LYS A 143 -11.91 -3.26 0.04
C LYS A 143 -10.98 -4.41 0.35
N ILE A 144 -10.96 -4.83 1.62
CA ILE A 144 -10.16 -5.97 2.09
C ILE A 144 -10.38 -7.26 1.28
N ASN A 145 -11.63 -7.51 0.88
CA ASN A 145 -12.02 -8.72 0.14
C ASN A 145 -11.80 -8.62 -1.37
N ASP A 146 -11.45 -7.43 -1.90
CA ASP A 146 -11.22 -7.27 -3.33
C ASP A 146 -9.83 -7.82 -3.67
N ASN A 147 -9.73 -8.75 -4.61
CA ASN A 147 -8.43 -9.20 -5.12
C ASN A 147 -7.87 -8.17 -6.11
N LYS A 148 -7.41 -7.03 -5.58
CA LYS A 148 -6.84 -5.94 -6.37
C LYS A 148 -5.56 -5.43 -5.75
N LEU A 149 -4.50 -5.45 -6.56
CA LEU A 149 -3.21 -4.85 -6.26
C LEU A 149 -3.18 -3.40 -6.74
N ILE A 150 -2.44 -2.56 -6.03
CA ILE A 150 -2.21 -1.18 -6.41
C ILE A 150 -1.25 -1.14 -7.61
N SER A 151 -1.63 -0.37 -8.61
CA SER A 151 -0.88 -0.14 -9.84
C SER A 151 -0.69 1.36 -10.08
N ASN A 152 -0.03 1.72 -11.18
CA ASN A 152 0.18 3.11 -11.58
C ASN A 152 -1.13 3.84 -11.96
N GLN A 153 -2.27 3.15 -12.02
CA GLN A 153 -3.59 3.78 -12.21
C GLN A 153 -4.03 4.64 -11.01
N TYR A 154 -3.43 4.44 -9.84
CA TYR A 154 -3.66 5.26 -8.65
C TYR A 154 -2.78 6.53 -8.63
N LEU A 155 -1.84 6.67 -9.57
CA LEU A 155 -1.04 7.87 -9.74
C LEU A 155 -1.89 8.96 -10.40
N VAL A 156 -2.11 10.07 -9.70
CA VAL A 156 -2.97 11.15 -10.19
C VAL A 156 -2.20 12.21 -10.98
N SER A 157 -2.91 12.97 -11.81
CA SER A 157 -2.32 14.05 -12.60
C SER A 157 -1.61 15.10 -11.73
N GLU A 158 -0.64 15.83 -12.32
CA GLU A 158 0.06 16.92 -11.63
C GLU A 158 -0.91 18.00 -11.13
N LYS A 159 -2.00 18.24 -11.87
CA LYS A 159 -3.05 19.19 -11.48
C LYS A 159 -3.73 18.74 -10.19
N THR A 160 -4.21 17.49 -10.14
CA THR A 160 -4.82 16.91 -8.93
C THR A 160 -3.85 16.90 -7.76
N THR A 161 -2.58 16.55 -8.03
CA THR A 161 -1.51 16.56 -7.03
C THR A 161 -1.35 17.96 -6.42
N THR A 162 -1.27 18.99 -7.26
CA THR A 162 -1.17 20.39 -6.82
C THR A 162 -2.39 20.81 -6.01
N ASP A 163 -3.59 20.50 -6.47
CA ASP A 163 -4.84 20.83 -5.80
C ASP A 163 -4.92 20.17 -4.40
N LEU A 164 -4.54 18.89 -4.29
CA LEU A 164 -4.51 18.18 -3.01
C LEU A 164 -3.48 18.76 -2.04
N ILE A 165 -2.23 18.95 -2.50
CA ILE A 165 -1.13 19.45 -1.68
C ILE A 165 -1.35 20.92 -1.29
N SER A 166 -2.06 21.71 -2.11
CA SER A 166 -2.38 23.11 -1.79
C SER A 166 -3.17 23.24 -0.48
N THR A 167 -3.98 22.23 -0.13
CA THR A 167 -4.80 22.20 1.09
C THR A 167 -4.00 21.89 2.37
N PHE A 168 -2.74 21.51 2.24
CA PHE A 168 -1.90 21.08 3.35
C PHE A 168 -1.04 22.22 3.91
N GLN A 169 -0.66 22.11 5.19
CA GLN A 169 0.29 23.06 5.77
C GLN A 169 1.68 22.90 5.14
N PRO A 170 2.54 23.94 5.12
CA PRO A 170 3.86 23.86 4.49
C PRO A 170 4.72 22.67 4.96
N SER A 171 4.68 22.35 6.25
CA SER A 171 5.37 21.20 6.84
C SER A 171 4.86 19.84 6.34
N GLU A 172 3.67 19.82 5.73
CA GLU A 172 3.03 18.62 5.20
C GLU A 172 3.20 18.45 3.69
N LYS A 173 3.78 19.44 3.00
CA LYS A 173 3.91 19.42 1.53
C LYS A 173 5.09 18.58 1.05
N GLN A 174 6.08 18.30 1.90
CA GLN A 174 7.29 17.58 1.52
C GLN A 174 7.18 16.07 1.77
N GLY A 175 7.73 15.28 0.84
CA GLY A 175 7.99 13.85 1.02
C GLY A 175 6.75 12.96 1.09
N SER A 176 5.60 13.42 0.58
CA SER A 176 4.38 12.59 0.53
C SER A 176 4.43 11.69 -0.70
N PHE A 177 4.49 10.37 -0.50
CA PHE A 177 4.37 9.39 -1.57
C PHE A 177 2.92 9.28 -2.05
N GLY A 178 1.98 9.35 -1.11
CA GLY A 178 0.57 9.26 -1.43
C GLY A 178 -0.34 9.88 -0.38
N ILE A 179 -1.62 9.98 -0.73
CA ILE A 179 -2.68 10.50 0.12
C ILE A 179 -3.82 9.49 0.13
N ILE A 180 -4.34 9.19 1.31
CA ILE A 180 -5.60 8.51 1.52
C ILE A 180 -6.65 9.57 1.79
N SER A 181 -7.69 9.66 0.95
CA SER A 181 -8.76 10.65 1.05
C SER A 181 -10.11 9.93 1.14
N LEU A 182 -10.71 9.92 2.33
CA LEU A 182 -11.95 9.20 2.59
C LEU A 182 -13.08 10.17 2.93
N THR A 183 -14.09 10.20 2.07
CA THR A 183 -15.33 10.94 2.30
C THR A 183 -16.37 10.00 2.93
N MET A 184 -17.20 10.48 3.86
CA MET A 184 -18.15 9.61 4.57
C MET A 184 -19.15 8.91 3.65
N LYS A 185 -19.58 9.61 2.59
CA LYS A 185 -20.29 9.03 1.44
C LYS A 185 -19.37 9.04 0.24
N GLY A 186 -19.14 7.87 -0.34
CA GLY A 186 -18.34 7.72 -1.57
C GLY A 186 -19.17 7.97 -2.82
N ASP A 187 -18.53 7.92 -3.99
CA ASP A 187 -19.25 7.95 -5.27
C ASP A 187 -20.08 6.66 -5.49
N ASN A 188 -19.62 5.56 -4.89
CA ASN A 188 -20.27 4.26 -4.92
C ASN A 188 -20.74 3.88 -3.53
N ASN A 189 -21.98 3.39 -3.40
CA ASN A 189 -22.55 2.95 -2.12
C ASN A 189 -21.72 1.87 -1.42
N SER A 190 -20.97 1.07 -2.18
CA SER A 190 -20.07 0.08 -1.59
C SER A 190 -18.95 0.72 -0.78
N ALA A 191 -18.48 1.91 -1.14
CA ALA A 191 -17.37 2.59 -0.47
C ALA A 191 -17.83 3.61 0.59
N ASP A 192 -19.12 3.60 0.95
CA ASP A 192 -19.67 4.43 2.02
C ASP A 192 -19.15 4.00 3.39
N ILE A 193 -18.89 4.99 4.24
CA ILE A 193 -18.52 4.83 5.65
C ILE A 193 -19.75 4.99 6.54
N ILE A 194 -20.71 5.79 6.10
CA ILE A 194 -22.00 5.99 6.76
C ILE A 194 -23.17 5.77 5.80
N THR A 195 -24.30 5.33 6.35
CA THR A 195 -25.58 5.25 5.66
C THR A 195 -26.16 6.64 5.36
N ASN A 196 -27.21 6.71 4.54
CA ASN A 196 -27.94 7.95 4.28
C ASN A 196 -28.57 8.57 5.56
N LEU A 197 -28.76 7.77 6.61
CA LEU A 197 -29.27 8.21 7.91
C LEU A 197 -28.15 8.69 8.86
N GLY A 198 -26.88 8.55 8.47
CA GLY A 198 -25.72 8.93 9.29
C GLY A 198 -25.17 7.82 10.20
N LYS A 199 -25.77 6.62 10.17
CA LYS A 199 -25.28 5.44 10.91
C LYS A 199 -24.04 4.85 10.27
N MET A 200 -23.14 4.29 11.06
CA MET A 200 -21.87 3.71 10.62
C MET A 200 -22.03 2.39 9.88
N ILE A 201 -21.21 2.18 8.85
CA ILE A 201 -21.10 0.93 8.07
C ILE A 201 -19.82 0.16 8.46
N SER A 202 -18.78 0.87 8.91
CA SER A 202 -17.49 0.29 9.32
C SER A 202 -16.72 -0.48 8.23
N PRO A 203 -16.52 0.09 7.02
CA PRO A 203 -15.76 -0.60 5.96
C PRO A 203 -14.29 -0.79 6.32
N ASN A 204 -13.69 -1.87 5.79
CA ASN A 204 -12.25 -2.09 5.77
C ASN A 204 -11.73 -1.98 4.33
N PHE A 205 -10.91 -0.96 4.10
CA PHE A 205 -10.25 -0.69 2.83
C PHE A 205 -8.86 -1.33 2.77
N LYS A 206 -8.37 -1.61 1.55
CA LYS A 206 -7.08 -2.26 1.33
C LYS A 206 -6.21 -1.52 0.33
N ILE A 207 -4.96 -1.28 0.72
CA ILE A 207 -3.87 -0.84 -0.14
C ILE A 207 -2.87 -1.99 -0.20
N HIS A 208 -2.83 -2.72 -1.30
CA HIS A 208 -1.96 -3.91 -1.42
C HIS A 208 -0.94 -3.71 -2.54
N PHE A 209 0.31 -3.50 -2.17
CA PHE A 209 1.40 -3.32 -3.12
C PHE A 209 1.95 -4.67 -3.62
N ASP A 210 2.12 -4.78 -4.93
CA ASP A 210 2.83 -5.89 -5.53
C ASP A 210 4.35 -5.73 -5.42
N ASN A 211 5.07 -6.85 -5.42
CA ASN A 211 6.52 -6.84 -5.42
C ASN A 211 7.07 -6.76 -6.85
N ARG A 212 8.17 -6.01 -7.02
CA ARG A 212 8.83 -5.85 -8.30
C ARG A 212 9.38 -7.21 -8.78
N LYS A 213 9.22 -7.46 -10.08
CA LYS A 213 9.84 -8.59 -10.78
C LYS A 213 10.97 -8.04 -11.65
N THR A 214 12.11 -8.71 -11.65
CA THR A 214 13.33 -8.24 -12.33
C THR A 214 13.99 -9.37 -13.10
N LEU A 215 14.73 -9.05 -14.15
CA LEU A 215 15.67 -9.97 -14.76
C LEU A 215 16.89 -10.10 -13.85
N TRP A 216 17.35 -11.31 -13.56
CA TRP A 216 18.47 -11.51 -12.65
C TRP A 216 19.75 -11.69 -13.45
N LYS A 217 20.74 -10.85 -13.16
CA LYS A 217 22.02 -10.77 -13.86
C LYS A 217 23.14 -11.18 -12.92
N TYR A 218 23.73 -12.35 -13.16
CA TYR A 218 24.87 -12.85 -12.42
C TYR A 218 26.16 -12.42 -13.09
N ILE A 219 27.00 -11.69 -12.37
CA ILE A 219 28.20 -11.03 -12.88
C ILE A 219 29.40 -11.62 -12.16
N ASN A 220 30.23 -12.39 -12.88
CA ASN A 220 31.51 -12.84 -12.36
C ASN A 220 32.58 -11.81 -12.70
N ARG A 221 33.08 -11.10 -11.67
CA ARG A 221 34.06 -10.03 -11.87
C ARG A 221 35.47 -10.54 -12.22
N LYS A 222 35.79 -11.79 -11.89
CA LYS A 222 37.12 -12.38 -12.17
C LYS A 222 37.26 -12.77 -13.64
N THR A 223 36.19 -13.32 -14.22
CA THR A 223 36.15 -13.78 -15.62
C THR A 223 35.50 -12.77 -16.56
N ALA A 224 34.95 -11.67 -16.04
CA ALA A 224 34.18 -10.66 -16.78
C ALA A 224 33.00 -11.25 -17.58
N THR A 225 32.41 -12.34 -17.09
CA THR A 225 31.25 -12.99 -17.71
C THR A 225 29.96 -12.57 -17.01
N GLU A 226 28.90 -12.35 -17.79
CA GLU A 226 27.55 -12.19 -17.27
C GLU A 226 26.62 -13.26 -17.84
N ILE A 227 25.67 -13.71 -17.01
CA ILE A 227 24.53 -14.50 -17.45
C ILE A 227 23.26 -13.85 -16.90
N LYS A 228 22.17 -13.91 -17.68
CA LYS A 228 20.89 -13.30 -17.31
C LYS A 228 19.76 -14.30 -17.42
N THR A 229 18.77 -14.18 -16.55
CA THR A 229 17.56 -15.00 -16.67
C THR A 229 16.76 -14.63 -17.92
N ASN A 230 16.07 -15.61 -18.49
CA ASN A 230 15.20 -15.46 -19.67
C ASN A 230 13.89 -14.76 -19.33
N LYS A 231 13.45 -14.85 -18.07
CA LYS A 231 12.20 -14.27 -17.56
C LYS A 231 12.46 -13.50 -16.27
N THR A 232 11.55 -12.59 -15.96
CA THR A 232 11.58 -11.86 -14.69
C THR A 232 11.21 -12.77 -13.55
N LYS A 233 11.90 -12.60 -12.42
CA LYS A 233 11.69 -13.35 -11.19
C LYS A 233 11.30 -12.36 -10.06
N PRO A 234 10.39 -12.76 -9.15
CA PRO A 234 9.91 -11.88 -8.09
C PRO A 234 10.99 -11.59 -7.05
N LEU A 235 10.99 -10.37 -6.51
CA LEU A 235 11.76 -10.06 -5.31
C LEU A 235 10.95 -10.40 -4.07
N ALA A 236 11.48 -11.24 -3.18
CA ALA A 236 10.84 -11.60 -1.93
C ALA A 236 11.83 -11.45 -0.78
N ARG A 237 11.35 -10.96 0.37
CA ARG A 237 12.15 -10.86 1.59
C ARG A 237 12.36 -12.22 2.26
N PHE A 238 11.36 -13.08 2.15
CA PHE A 238 11.36 -14.43 2.73
C PHE A 238 11.27 -15.47 1.63
N GLY A 239 11.75 -16.67 1.94
CA GLY A 239 11.80 -17.79 1.01
C GLY A 239 12.94 -17.69 0.01
N PHE A 240 12.99 -18.72 -0.83
CA PHE A 240 13.97 -18.84 -1.91
C PHE A 240 13.21 -18.91 -3.24
N VAL A 241 13.74 -18.26 -4.27
CA VAL A 241 13.14 -18.28 -5.60
C VAL A 241 14.07 -19.16 -6.43
N GLU A 242 13.57 -20.31 -6.84
CA GLU A 242 14.39 -21.28 -7.54
C GLU A 242 14.73 -20.77 -8.95
N VAL A 243 15.98 -21.00 -9.34
CA VAL A 243 16.49 -20.67 -10.66
C VAL A 243 16.97 -21.97 -11.29
N ASP A 244 16.30 -22.40 -12.35
CA ASP A 244 16.63 -23.63 -13.07
C ASP A 244 17.76 -23.35 -14.08
N PRO A 245 18.97 -23.92 -13.89
CA PRO A 245 20.10 -23.69 -14.77
C PRO A 245 19.82 -24.04 -16.25
N LEU A 246 18.90 -24.99 -16.51
CA LEU A 246 18.63 -25.50 -17.85
C LEU A 246 17.60 -24.66 -18.61
N THR A 247 16.62 -24.08 -17.91
CA THR A 247 15.46 -23.43 -18.53
C THR A 247 15.41 -21.93 -18.30
N ASP A 248 15.99 -21.43 -17.21
CA ASP A 248 16.01 -20.00 -16.89
C ASP A 248 17.12 -19.23 -17.61
N PHE A 249 18.08 -19.89 -18.29
CA PHE A 249 19.16 -19.24 -19.02
C PHE A 249 19.23 -19.66 -20.49
N THR A 250 19.76 -18.78 -21.33
CA THR A 250 20.11 -19.10 -22.73
C THR A 250 21.51 -18.53 -23.02
N PRO A 251 22.53 -19.38 -23.24
CA PRO A 251 22.49 -20.85 -23.25
C PRO A 251 22.30 -21.47 -21.84
N PRO A 252 21.85 -22.74 -21.77
CA PRO A 252 21.75 -23.49 -20.51
C PRO A 252 23.06 -23.50 -19.71
N GLN A 253 22.93 -23.45 -18.40
CA GLN A 253 24.05 -23.43 -17.45
C GLN A 253 24.22 -24.81 -16.77
N PRO A 254 25.39 -25.10 -16.17
CA PRO A 254 25.64 -26.39 -15.52
C PRO A 254 24.66 -26.65 -14.35
N VAL A 255 24.07 -27.84 -14.30
CA VAL A 255 23.00 -28.23 -13.33
C VAL A 255 23.42 -28.10 -11.86
N ASN A 256 24.71 -28.26 -11.55
CA ASN A 256 25.23 -28.17 -10.18
C ASN A 256 25.54 -26.72 -9.74
N SER A 257 25.22 -25.73 -10.57
CA SER A 257 25.44 -24.32 -10.24
C SER A 257 24.39 -23.83 -9.25
N HIS A 258 24.84 -23.16 -8.19
CA HIS A 258 23.96 -22.57 -7.19
C HIS A 258 23.83 -21.07 -7.45
N TYR A 259 22.60 -20.61 -7.61
CA TYR A 259 22.28 -19.22 -7.93
C TYR A 259 21.60 -18.55 -6.75
N ALA A 260 22.26 -17.54 -6.17
CA ALA A 260 21.71 -16.82 -5.02
C ALA A 260 20.61 -15.82 -5.44
N ASN A 261 19.61 -15.62 -4.58
CA ASN A 261 18.63 -14.55 -4.77
C ASN A 261 19.30 -13.16 -4.70
N PRO A 262 18.82 -12.17 -5.47
CA PRO A 262 19.35 -10.82 -5.44
C PRO A 262 18.98 -10.05 -4.17
N SER A 263 19.82 -9.07 -3.86
CA SER A 263 19.49 -8.03 -2.89
C SER A 263 18.77 -6.87 -3.55
N VAL A 264 17.82 -6.25 -2.84
CA VAL A 264 17.16 -5.00 -3.25
C VAL A 264 18.10 -3.78 -3.28
N LYS A 265 19.40 -3.97 -2.98
CA LYS A 265 20.45 -2.93 -3.02
C LYS A 265 21.02 -2.70 -4.41
N SER A 266 20.91 -3.68 -5.31
CA SER A 266 21.60 -3.66 -6.60
C SER A 266 20.59 -3.87 -7.72
N ILE A 267 19.72 -2.88 -7.90
CA ILE A 267 18.72 -2.86 -8.97
C ILE A 267 19.02 -1.71 -9.92
N THR A 268 19.08 -2.02 -11.21
CA THR A 268 19.26 -1.04 -12.29
C THR A 268 18.09 -1.10 -13.24
N LYS A 269 17.66 0.05 -13.75
CA LYS A 269 16.63 0.16 -14.79
C LYS A 269 17.33 0.49 -16.11
N ILE A 270 17.16 -0.36 -17.13
CA ILE A 270 17.74 -0.18 -18.47
C ILE A 270 16.65 -0.46 -19.49
N ASN A 271 16.34 0.52 -20.36
CA ASN A 271 15.32 0.40 -21.41
C ASN A 271 13.98 -0.14 -20.89
N ASP A 272 13.51 0.39 -19.76
CA ASP A 272 12.30 -0.01 -19.03
C ASP A 272 12.30 -1.37 -18.32
N ASP A 273 13.28 -2.22 -18.58
CA ASP A 273 13.50 -3.43 -17.81
C ASP A 273 14.27 -3.16 -16.52
N TYR A 274 13.90 -3.89 -15.46
CA TYR A 274 14.61 -3.88 -14.19
C TYR A 274 15.52 -5.09 -14.08
N TYR A 275 16.77 -4.84 -13.74
CA TYR A 275 17.80 -5.86 -13.57
C TYR A 275 18.26 -5.89 -12.12
N SER A 276 18.27 -7.08 -11.54
CA SER A 276 18.93 -7.31 -10.26
C SER A 276 20.33 -7.85 -10.49
N GLU A 277 21.35 -7.11 -10.06
CA GLU A 277 22.75 -7.49 -10.24
C GLU A 277 23.27 -8.30 -9.05
N ILE A 278 23.83 -9.46 -9.35
CA ILE A 278 24.30 -10.45 -8.37
C ILE A 278 25.77 -10.72 -8.69
N PHE A 279 26.67 -10.33 -7.80
CA PHE A 279 28.10 -10.53 -8.00
C PHE A 279 28.54 -11.89 -7.43
N ILE A 280 29.09 -12.74 -8.30
CA ILE A 280 29.54 -14.11 -7.99
C ILE A 280 31.04 -14.29 -8.20
#